data_AF-A0A356BHQ9-F1
#
_entry.id   AF-A0A356BHQ9-F1
#
_cell.length_a   1.000
_cell.length_b   1.000
_cell.length_c   1.000
_cell.angle_alpha   90.00
_cell.angle_beta   90.00
_cell.angle_gamma   90.00
#
_symmetry.space_group_name_H-M   'P 1'
#
loop_
_entity.id
_entity.type
_entity.pdbx_description
1 polymer ?
#
loop_
_entity_poly.entity_id
_entity_poly.type
_entity_poly.pdbx_seq_one_letter_code
_entity_poly.pdbx_strand_id
1 'polypeptide(L)'
;MTKEYTDNLEEIATFGFEAIDPDEKVEVNLKDLMYVFSTLQEYQRFFHQPLHYKNIKDIERFLGSINEHAGFKLLHTSIHEKMRNMLPAHIDAKYGEGDFDSPKLPFYYDGNR
;
A
#
# COMPACT_ATOMS: atom_id res chain seq x y z
N MET A 1 20.25 -7.79 -14.80
CA MET A 1 20.49 -6.67 -13.87
C MET A 1 20.64 -7.26 -12.48
N THR A 2 21.61 -6.80 -11.71
CA THR A 2 21.76 -7.15 -10.29
C THR A 2 20.59 -6.52 -9.53
N LYS A 3 19.89 -7.30 -8.71
CA LYS A 3 18.80 -6.76 -7.86
C LYS A 3 19.42 -5.89 -6.78
N GLU A 4 18.96 -4.65 -6.66
CA GLU A 4 19.33 -3.73 -5.58
C GLU A 4 18.25 -3.76 -4.50
N TYR A 5 18.64 -3.78 -3.23
CA TYR A 5 17.74 -3.84 -2.09
C TYR A 5 17.93 -2.60 -1.19
N THR A 6 16.85 -2.13 -0.58
CA THR A 6 16.89 -0.99 0.35
C THR A 6 16.04 -1.26 1.60
N ASP A 7 16.50 -0.72 2.74
CA ASP A 7 15.70 -0.63 3.98
C ASP A 7 14.83 0.64 4.00
N ASN A 8 15.02 1.56 3.05
CA ASN A 8 14.21 2.77 2.92
C ASN A 8 12.89 2.48 2.20
N LEU A 9 11.86 2.10 2.97
CA LEU A 9 10.53 1.81 2.43
C LEU A 9 9.83 3.05 1.85
N GLU A 10 10.16 4.25 2.35
CA GLU A 10 9.60 5.51 1.84
C GLU A 10 10.11 5.79 0.42
N GLU A 11 11.41 5.59 0.17
CA GLU A 11 11.99 5.70 -1.18
C GLU A 11 11.29 4.79 -2.20
N ILE A 12 10.86 3.59 -1.78
CA ILE A 12 10.10 2.68 -2.63
C ILE A 12 8.68 3.23 -2.86
N ALA A 13 8.00 3.64 -1.78
CA ALA A 13 6.61 4.04 -1.83
C ALA A 13 6.36 5.36 -2.58
N THR A 14 7.36 6.25 -2.63
CA THR A 14 7.26 7.58 -3.28
C THR A 14 8.01 7.68 -4.60
N PHE A 15 8.52 6.57 -5.14
CA PHE A 15 9.25 6.58 -6.41
C PHE A 15 8.36 7.11 -7.56
N GLY A 16 8.89 8.03 -8.36
CA GLY A 16 8.18 8.61 -9.51
C GLY A 16 7.18 9.72 -9.15
N PHE A 17 6.96 10.02 -7.86
CA PHE A 17 6.01 11.06 -7.45
C PHE A 17 6.47 12.47 -7.84
N GLU A 18 7.76 12.68 -8.05
CA GLU A 18 8.31 13.93 -8.60
C GLU A 18 7.78 14.28 -10.00
N ALA A 19 7.20 13.30 -10.71
CA ALA A 19 6.56 13.50 -12.01
C ALA A 19 5.08 13.90 -11.92
N ILE A 20 4.55 14.09 -10.71
CA ILE A 20 3.19 14.56 -10.43
C ILE A 20 3.25 16.06 -10.13
N ASP A 21 2.34 16.85 -10.71
CA ASP A 21 2.23 18.27 -10.41
C ASP A 21 1.83 18.46 -8.92
N PRO A 22 2.63 19.17 -8.11
CA PRO A 22 2.36 19.34 -6.68
C PRO A 22 1.06 20.10 -6.37
N ASP A 23 0.52 20.85 -7.34
CA ASP A 23 -0.75 21.58 -7.20
C ASP A 23 -1.96 20.80 -7.74
N GLU A 24 -1.74 19.64 -8.37
CA GLU A 24 -2.81 18.78 -8.89
C GLU A 24 -3.65 18.21 -7.74
N LYS A 25 -4.97 18.32 -7.87
CA LYS A 25 -5.93 17.85 -6.86
C LYS A 25 -7.03 17.04 -7.53
N VAL A 26 -7.52 16.05 -6.80
CA VAL A 26 -8.67 15.23 -7.19
C VAL A 26 -9.80 15.40 -6.19
N GLU A 27 -11.03 15.41 -6.69
CA GLU A 27 -12.22 15.25 -5.86
C GLU A 27 -12.50 13.76 -5.68
N VAL A 28 -12.79 13.36 -4.44
CA VAL A 28 -13.03 11.95 -4.09
C VAL A 28 -14.34 11.78 -3.36
N ASN A 29 -14.93 10.60 -3.49
CA ASN A 29 -16.09 10.24 -2.69
C ASN A 29 -15.72 10.22 -1.19
N LEU A 30 -16.39 11.03 -0.38
CA LEU A 30 -16.08 11.15 1.05
C LEU A 30 -16.20 9.80 1.79
N LYS A 31 -17.17 8.96 1.45
CA LYS A 31 -17.35 7.66 2.11
C LYS A 31 -16.22 6.70 1.78
N ASP A 32 -15.76 6.70 0.53
CA ASP A 32 -14.63 5.86 0.11
C ASP A 32 -13.31 6.39 0.69
N LEU A 33 -13.12 7.71 0.78
CA LEU A 33 -12.00 8.32 1.50
C LEU A 33 -11.98 7.90 2.98
N MET A 34 -13.14 7.97 3.65
CA MET A 34 -13.26 7.54 5.04
C MET A 34 -13.03 6.02 5.19
N TYR A 35 -13.39 5.22 4.20
CA TYR A 35 -13.11 3.78 4.19
C TYR A 35 -11.61 3.52 4.15
N VAL A 36 -10.88 4.14 3.21
CA VAL A 36 -9.42 4.04 3.12
C VAL A 36 -8.74 4.51 4.40
N PHE A 37 -9.12 5.69 4.91
CA PHE A 37 -8.59 6.22 6.15
C PHE A 37 -8.80 5.29 7.35
N SER A 38 -9.98 4.67 7.45
CA SER A 38 -10.29 3.72 8.52
C SER A 38 -9.48 2.42 8.38
N THR A 39 -9.27 1.94 7.15
CA THR A 39 -8.39 0.79 6.88
C THR A 39 -6.97 1.06 7.36
N LEU A 40 -6.39 2.22 7.00
CA LEU A 40 -5.04 2.59 7.42
C LEU A 40 -4.93 2.74 8.95
N GLN A 41 -5.95 3.30 9.61
CA GLN A 41 -5.99 3.38 11.06
C GLN A 41 -6.03 2.01 11.74
N GLU A 42 -6.74 1.02 11.19
CA GLU A 42 -6.78 -0.32 11.77
C GLU A 42 -5.43 -1.04 11.62
N TYR A 43 -4.77 -0.86 10.47
CA TYR A 43 -3.39 -1.33 10.28
C TYR A 43 -2.43 -0.64 11.26
N GLN A 44 -2.51 0.67 11.40
CA GLN A 44 -1.72 1.41 12.38
C GLN A 44 -1.98 0.88 13.79
N ARG A 45 -3.23 0.66 14.18
CA ARG A 45 -3.58 0.11 15.50
C ARG A 45 -2.97 -1.27 15.75
N PHE A 46 -3.02 -2.14 14.74
CA PHE A 46 -2.42 -3.47 14.83
C PHE A 46 -0.90 -3.38 14.99
N PHE A 47 -0.23 -2.62 14.11
CA PHE A 47 1.23 -2.51 14.09
C PHE A 47 1.83 -1.53 15.12
N HIS A 48 1.01 -0.72 15.80
CA HIS A 48 1.49 0.26 16.78
C HIS A 48 2.14 -0.40 18.00
N GLN A 49 1.67 -1.58 18.41
CA GLN A 49 2.16 -2.25 19.61
C GLN A 49 2.52 -3.71 19.32
N PRO A 50 3.81 -4.10 19.43
CA PRO A 50 4.26 -5.49 19.21
C PRO A 50 3.52 -6.56 20.01
N LEU A 51 2.92 -6.20 21.14
CA LEU A 51 2.08 -7.12 21.94
C LEU A 51 0.82 -7.57 21.20
N HIS A 52 0.40 -6.90 20.12
CA HIS A 52 -0.73 -7.29 19.28
C HIS A 52 -0.37 -8.40 18.27
N TYR A 53 0.92 -8.58 17.97
CA TYR A 53 1.42 -9.52 16.96
C TYR A 53 2.67 -10.26 17.46
N LYS A 54 2.52 -10.98 18.57
CA LYS A 54 3.65 -11.62 19.27
C LYS A 54 4.25 -12.78 18.48
N ASN A 55 3.43 -13.42 17.65
CA ASN A 55 3.84 -14.55 16.85
C ASN A 55 3.20 -14.49 15.46
N ILE A 56 3.71 -15.31 14.54
CA ILE A 56 3.24 -15.32 13.15
C ILE A 56 1.73 -15.60 13.02
N LYS A 57 1.14 -16.40 13.92
CA LYS A 57 -0.30 -16.71 13.88
C LYS A 57 -1.16 -15.48 14.16
N ASP A 58 -0.68 -14.54 14.96
CA ASP A 58 -1.40 -13.28 15.20
C ASP A 58 -1.45 -12.44 13.92
N ILE A 59 -0.35 -12.42 13.15
CA ILE A 59 -0.24 -11.75 11.85
C ILE A 59 -1.12 -12.45 10.82
N GLU A 60 -1.04 -13.77 10.72
CA GLU A 60 -1.87 -14.59 9.81
C GLU A 60 -3.36 -14.39 10.10
N ARG A 61 -3.75 -14.33 11.38
CA ARG A 61 -5.14 -14.07 11.78
C ARG A 61 -5.61 -12.66 11.44
N PHE A 62 -4.75 -11.66 11.63
CA PHE A 62 -5.08 -10.28 11.28
C PHE A 62 -5.23 -10.10 9.77
N LEU A 63 -4.27 -10.61 8.98
CA LEU A 63 -4.30 -10.50 7.53
C LEU A 63 -5.44 -11.33 6.94
N GLY A 64 -5.58 -12.59 7.35
CA GLY A 64 -6.50 -13.55 6.73
C GLY A 64 -6.30 -13.62 5.22
N SER A 65 -7.38 -13.86 4.49
CA SER A 65 -7.42 -13.94 3.03
C SER A 65 -8.43 -12.98 2.42
N ILE A 66 -8.45 -12.89 1.08
CA ILE A 66 -9.39 -12.06 0.33
C ILE A 66 -10.86 -12.47 0.54
N ASN A 67 -11.07 -13.73 0.93
CA ASN A 67 -12.40 -14.31 1.16
C ASN A 67 -12.90 -14.11 2.59
N GLU A 68 -12.08 -13.57 3.48
CA GLU A 68 -12.41 -13.39 4.90
C GLU A 68 -12.60 -11.90 5.24
N HIS A 69 -13.35 -11.62 6.31
CA HIS A 69 -13.50 -10.27 6.84
C HIS A 69 -12.27 -9.86 7.67
N ALA A 70 -11.09 -9.91 7.03
CA ALA A 70 -9.78 -9.70 7.65
C ALA A 70 -9.03 -8.55 6.97
N GLY A 71 -7.87 -8.19 7.54
CA GLY A 71 -7.06 -7.05 7.13
C GLY A 71 -6.71 -7.05 5.65
N PHE A 72 -6.41 -8.22 5.06
CA PHE A 72 -6.05 -8.31 3.64
C PHE A 72 -7.21 -7.93 2.72
N LYS A 73 -8.43 -8.40 3.02
CA LYS A 73 -9.63 -7.97 2.27
C LYS A 73 -9.88 -6.47 2.41
N LEU A 74 -9.75 -5.92 3.62
CA LEU A 74 -9.91 -4.47 3.84
C LEU A 74 -8.92 -3.66 2.98
N LEU A 75 -7.65 -4.04 3.01
CA LEU A 75 -6.60 -3.35 2.23
C LEU A 75 -6.82 -3.49 0.72
N HIS A 76 -7.14 -4.70 0.26
CA HIS A 76 -7.42 -4.97 -1.15
C HIS A 76 -8.60 -4.11 -1.65
N THR A 77 -9.72 -4.10 -0.93
CA THR A 77 -10.89 -3.29 -1.29
C THR A 77 -10.54 -1.80 -1.27
N SER A 78 -9.80 -1.31 -0.27
CA SER A 78 -9.32 0.08 -0.23
C SER A 78 -8.52 0.46 -1.48
N ILE A 79 -7.56 -0.36 -1.90
CA ILE A 79 -6.69 -0.06 -3.04
C ILE A 79 -7.44 -0.22 -4.37
N HIS A 80 -8.03 -1.39 -4.61
CA HIS A 80 -8.50 -1.78 -5.95
C HIS A 80 -9.93 -1.36 -6.25
N GLU A 81 -10.79 -1.23 -5.24
CA GLU A 81 -12.21 -0.90 -5.45
C GLU A 81 -12.51 0.56 -5.08
N LYS A 82 -11.85 1.09 -4.03
CA LYS A 82 -12.14 2.43 -3.51
C LYS A 82 -11.25 3.50 -4.13
N MET A 83 -9.93 3.30 -4.12
CA MET A 83 -8.97 4.29 -4.60
C MET A 83 -8.78 4.28 -6.11
N ARG A 84 -8.91 3.13 -6.78
CA ARG A 84 -8.60 3.04 -8.23
C ARG A 84 -9.34 4.08 -9.07
N ASN A 85 -10.62 4.33 -8.77
CA ASN A 85 -11.44 5.30 -9.50
C ASN A 85 -11.18 6.76 -9.11
N MET A 86 -10.35 7.01 -8.09
CA MET A 86 -9.94 8.35 -7.66
C MET A 86 -8.71 8.85 -8.44
N LEU A 87 -8.00 7.95 -9.15
CA LEU A 87 -6.83 8.30 -9.93
C LEU A 87 -7.23 8.92 -11.28
N PRO A 88 -6.65 10.09 -11.64
CA PRO A 88 -6.81 10.64 -12.98
C PRO A 88 -6.24 9.70 -14.04
N ALA A 89 -6.80 9.74 -15.25
CA ALA A 89 -6.43 8.82 -16.33
C ALA A 89 -4.92 8.82 -16.67
N HIS A 90 -4.23 9.98 -16.60
CA HIS A 90 -2.78 10.03 -16.83
C HIS A 90 -1.98 9.37 -15.71
N ILE A 91 -2.43 9.46 -14.46
CA ILE A 91 -1.80 8.76 -13.33
C ILE A 91 -2.08 7.25 -13.43
N ASP A 92 -3.31 6.87 -13.79
CA ASP A 92 -3.70 5.48 -13.95
C ASP A 92 -2.89 4.75 -15.02
N ALA A 93 -2.63 5.43 -16.15
CA ALA A 93 -1.79 4.94 -17.24
C ALA A 93 -0.33 4.76 -16.78
N LYS A 94 0.27 5.78 -16.15
CA LYS A 94 1.62 5.71 -15.59
C LYS A 94 1.78 4.56 -14.60
N TYR A 95 0.79 4.36 -13.73
CA TYR A 95 0.76 3.23 -12.80
C TYR A 95 0.74 1.89 -13.53
N GLY A 96 -0.03 1.77 -14.61
CA GLY A 96 -0.08 0.54 -15.43
C GLY A 96 1.21 0.27 -16.22
N GLU A 97 1.97 1.31 -16.56
CA GLU A 97 3.25 1.22 -17.28
C GLU A 97 4.45 0.96 -16.36
N GLY A 98 4.25 1.05 -15.04
CA GLY A 98 5.29 0.82 -14.04
C GLY A 98 6.16 2.06 -13.77
N ASP A 99 5.72 3.26 -14.15
CA ASP A 99 6.46 4.51 -13.91
C ASP A 99 6.67 4.81 -12.42
N PHE A 100 5.81 4.25 -11.56
CA PHE A 100 5.90 4.35 -10.11
C PHE A 100 6.55 3.11 -9.46
N ASP A 101 7.02 2.14 -10.24
CA ASP A 101 7.69 0.95 -9.72
C ASP A 101 9.17 1.27 -9.45
N SER A 102 9.54 1.31 -8.18
CA SER A 102 10.93 1.52 -7.79
C SER A 102 11.85 0.44 -8.39
N PRO A 103 13.01 0.82 -8.97
CA PRO A 103 14.00 -0.16 -9.43
C PRO A 103 14.67 -0.91 -8.27
N LYS A 104 14.55 -0.39 -7.05
CA LYS A 104 15.03 -1.03 -5.82
C LYS A 104 13.91 -1.86 -5.21
N LEU A 105 14.25 -3.05 -4.75
CA LEU A 105 13.33 -3.90 -4.01
C LEU A 105 13.45 -3.64 -2.50
N PRO A 106 12.38 -3.83 -1.73
CA PRO A 106 12.49 -3.77 -0.29
C PRO A 106 13.30 -4.96 0.21
N PHE A 107 13.98 -4.76 1.35
CA PHE A 107 14.86 -5.76 1.95
C PHE A 107 14.26 -7.16 2.11
N TYR A 108 12.93 -7.29 2.25
CA TYR A 108 12.26 -8.57 2.48
C TYR A 108 12.08 -9.39 1.19
N TYR A 109 12.57 -8.90 0.05
CA TYR A 109 12.76 -9.67 -1.19
C TYR A 109 14.16 -10.27 -1.32
N ASP A 110 15.07 -9.98 -0.38
CA ASP A 110 16.38 -10.62 -0.36
C ASP A 110 16.25 -12.05 0.19
N GLY A 111 16.32 -13.03 -0.72
CA GLY A 111 16.20 -14.45 -0.38
C GLY A 111 17.41 -15.02 0.36
N ASN A 112 18.46 -14.23 0.59
CA ASN A 112 19.64 -14.64 1.37
C ASN A 112 19.59 -14.17 2.84
N ARG A 113 18.44 -13.69 3.33
CA ARG A 113 18.22 -13.33 4.74
C ARG A 113 18.00 -14.53 5.66
#